data_AF-A0ABD5SZH8-F1
#
_entry.id   AF-A0ABD5SZH8-F1
#
_cell.length_a   1.000
_cell.length_b   1.000
_cell.length_c   1.000
_cell.angle_alpha   90.00
_cell.angle_beta   90.00
_cell.angle_gamma   90.00
#
_symmetry.space_group_name_H-M   'P 1'
#
loop_
_entity.id
_entity.type
_entity.pdbx_description
1 polymer ?
#
loop_
_entity_poly.entity_id
_entity_poly.type
_entity_poly.pdbx_seq_one_letter_code
_entity_poly.pdbx_strand_id
1 'polypeptide(L)' 'MEIDAELRRQITVSLLAAAAFILGLIGIGVTFGDSAALPETGAIALVALLAGFVLLMALVGAYLIRAKDDDA' A
#
# COMPACT_ATOMS: atom_id res chain seq x y z
N MET A 1 -7.18 -20.43 21.34
CA MET A 1 -6.07 -19.85 20.54
C MET A 1 -6.21 -18.34 20.59
N GLU A 2 -5.57 -17.69 21.58
CA GLU A 2 -5.64 -16.23 21.79
C GLU A 2 -4.54 -15.47 21.03
N ILE A 3 -3.61 -16.20 20.40
CA ILE A 3 -2.54 -15.66 19.53
C ILE A 3 -3.05 -15.27 18.13
N ASP A 4 -4.26 -15.69 17.73
CA ASP A 4 -4.73 -15.58 16.34
C ASP A 4 -5.48 -14.29 15.99
N ALA A 5 -5.86 -13.42 16.92
CA ALA A 5 -6.59 -12.20 16.57
C ALA A 5 -5.66 -11.03 16.19
N GLU A 6 -4.64 -10.79 17.02
CA GLU A 6 -3.72 -9.67 16.89
C GLU A 6 -2.74 -9.85 15.71
N LEU A 7 -2.11 -11.03 15.60
CA LEU A 7 -1.23 -11.35 14.48
C LEU A 7 -1.99 -11.34 13.14
N ARG A 8 -3.24 -11.80 13.15
CA ARG A 8 -4.09 -11.81 11.96
C ARG A 8 -4.51 -10.40 11.56
N ARG A 9 -4.77 -9.50 12.51
CA ARG A 9 -5.03 -8.07 12.24
C ARG A 9 -3.81 -7.42 11.58
N GLN A 10 -2.61 -7.65 12.12
CA GLN A 10 -1.37 -7.09 11.58
C GLN A 10 -1.05 -7.62 10.18
N ILE A 11 -1.15 -8.94 9.97
CA ILE A 11 -0.92 -9.57 8.66
C ILE A 11 -1.96 -9.10 7.65
N THR A 12 -3.23 -9.02 8.04
CA THR A 12 -4.31 -8.59 7.15
C THR A 12 -4.10 -7.15 6.69
N VAL A 13 -3.73 -6.23 7.59
CA VAL A 13 -3.48 -4.83 7.24
C VAL A 13 -2.28 -4.69 6.30
N SER A 14 -1.18 -5.39 6.58
CA SER A 14 0.00 -5.40 5.69
C SER A 14 -0.32 -5.97 4.31
N LEU A 15 -1.08 -7.07 4.27
CA LEU A 15 -1.54 -7.70 3.03
C LEU A 15 -2.44 -6.75 2.23
N LEU A 16 -3.33 -6.02 2.91
CA LEU A 16 -4.23 -5.04 2.29
C LEU A 16 -3.45 -3.87 1.68
N ALA A 17 -2.44 -3.36 2.41
CA ALA A 17 -1.57 -2.31 1.92
C ALA A 17 -0.81 -2.75 0.66
N ALA A 18 -0.23 -3.95 0.66
CA ALA A 18 0.45 -4.52 -0.51
C ALA A 18 -0.52 -4.72 -1.69
N ALA A 19 -1.72 -5.24 -1.44
CA ALA A 19 -2.74 -5.42 -2.48
C ALA A 19 -3.15 -4.08 -3.11
N ALA A 20 -3.35 -3.03 -2.30
CA ALA A 20 -3.66 -1.69 -2.79
C ALA A 20 -2.53 -1.14 -3.70
N PHE A 21 -1.28 -1.37 -3.34
CA PHE A 21 -0.14 -0.97 -4.16
C PHE A 21 -0.12 -1.68 -5.53
N ILE A 22 -0.34 -2.99 -5.53
CA ILE A 22 -0.41 -3.79 -6.77
C ILE A 22 -1.54 -3.29 -7.67
N LEU A 23 -2.72 -3.02 -7.10
CA LEU A 23 -3.85 -2.47 -7.86
C LEU A 23 -3.52 -1.10 -8.46
N GLY A 24 -2.79 -0.24 -7.73
CA GLY A 24 -2.30 1.04 -8.24
C GLY A 24 -1.35 0.86 -9.43
N LEU A 25 -0.41 -0.08 -9.35
CA LEU A 25 0.51 -0.39 -10.45
C LEU A 25 -0.23 -0.91 -11.67
N ILE A 26 -1.20 -1.82 -11.49
CA ILE A 26 -2.05 -2.32 -12.57
C ILE A 26 -2.81 -1.15 -13.20
N GLY A 27 -3.40 -0.27 -12.39
CA GLY A 27 -4.12 0.93 -12.86
C GLY A 27 -3.25 1.83 -13.74
N ILE A 28 -2.01 2.08 -13.35
CA ILE A 28 -1.06 2.86 -14.17
C ILE A 28 -0.70 2.08 -15.44
N GLY A 29 -0.45 0.79 -15.34
CA GLY A 29 -0.15 -0.08 -16.47
C GLY A 29 -1.26 -0.08 -17.54
N VAL A 30 -2.53 -0.19 -17.13
CA VAL A 30 -3.66 -0.16 -18.09
C VAL A 30 -3.93 1.24 -18.66
N THR A 31 -3.60 2.30 -17.91
CA THR A 31 -3.86 3.68 -18.34
C THR A 31 -2.77 4.20 -19.29
N PHE A 32 -1.51 3.82 -19.06
CA PHE A 32 -0.35 4.37 -19.76
C PHE A 32 0.45 3.34 -20.58
N GLY A 33 0.06 2.06 -20.55
CA GLY A 33 0.81 0.96 -21.17
C GLY A 33 0.61 0.76 -22.67
N ASP A 34 -0.22 1.56 -23.33
CA ASP A 34 -0.49 1.46 -24.78
C ASP A 34 0.63 2.09 -25.65
N SER A 35 1.54 2.85 -25.03
CA SER A 35 2.63 3.52 -25.72
C SER A 35 3.92 2.69 -25.69
N ALA A 36 4.68 2.70 -26.79
CA ALA A 36 5.98 2.01 -26.90
C ALA A 36 7.03 2.47 -25.86
N ALA A 37 6.79 3.62 -25.22
CA ALA A 37 7.53 4.13 -24.08
C ALA A 37 6.55 4.72 -23.06
N LEU A 38 6.95 4.72 -21.79
CA LEU A 38 6.16 5.38 -20.74
C LEU A 38 6.11 6.89 -21.00
N PRO A 39 4.92 7.50 -21.14
CA PRO A 39 4.80 8.95 -21.25
C PRO A 39 5.33 9.62 -19.98
N GLU A 40 5.78 10.87 -20.09
CA GLU A 40 6.22 11.68 -18.93
C GLU A 40 5.21 11.66 -17.77
N THR A 41 3.91 11.72 -18.11
CA THR A 41 2.81 11.65 -17.15
C THR A 41 2.73 10.28 -16.46
N GLY A 42 2.97 9.19 -17.19
CA GLY A 42 3.00 7.84 -16.62
C GLY A 42 4.19 7.63 -15.68
N ALA A 43 5.36 8.20 -16.02
CA ALA A 43 6.53 8.17 -15.15
C ALA A 43 6.30 8.95 -13.85
N ILE A 44 5.70 10.15 -13.93
CA ILE A 44 5.33 10.93 -12.75
C ILE A 44 4.27 10.19 -11.92
N ALA A 45 3.28 9.56 -12.55
CA ALA A 45 2.27 8.78 -11.86
C ALA A 45 2.88 7.58 -11.10
N LEU A 46 3.86 6.89 -11.68
CA LEU A 46 4.57 5.80 -11.00
C LEU A 46 5.33 6.31 -9.77
N VAL A 47 6.06 7.41 -9.91
CA VAL A 47 6.80 8.02 -8.79
C VAL A 47 5.85 8.48 -7.70
N ALA A 48 4.73 9.12 -8.06
CA ALA A 48 3.70 9.55 -7.13
C ALA A 48 3.05 8.35 -6.41
N LEU A 49 2.79 7.24 -7.12
CA LEU A 49 2.27 6.01 -6.51
C LEU A 49 3.26 5.42 -5.52
N LEU A 50 4.55 5.36 -5.87
CA LEU A 50 5.63 4.91 -4.99
C LEU A 50 5.73 5.78 -3.73
N ALA A 51 5.76 7.09 -3.90
CA ALA A 51 5.79 8.04 -2.78
C ALA A 51 4.54 7.87 -1.90
N GLY A 52 3.36 7.78 -2.50
CA GLY A 52 2.09 7.55 -1.80
C GLY A 52 2.08 6.22 -1.03
N PHE A 53 2.65 5.16 -1.60
CA PHE A 53 2.76 3.87 -0.93
C PHE A 53 3.67 3.92 0.29
N VAL A 54 4.81 4.60 0.20
CA VAL A 54 5.70 4.81 1.36
C VAL A 54 4.98 5.57 2.47
N LEU A 55 4.25 6.64 2.12
CA LEU A 55 3.44 7.38 3.08
C LEU A 55 2.32 6.52 3.69
N LEU A 56 1.67 5.69 2.88
CA LEU A 56 0.65 4.75 3.34
C LEU A 56 1.24 3.77 4.35
N MET A 57 2.42 3.21 4.08
CA MET A 57 3.10 2.30 5.01
C MET A 57 3.50 3.00 6.31
N ALA A 58 3.90 4.28 6.27
CA ALA A 58 4.14 5.06 7.46
C ALA A 58 2.86 5.26 8.30
N LEU A 59 1.74 5.58 7.64
CA LEU A 59 0.40 5.69 8.27
C LEU A 59 -0.07 4.37 8.86
N VAL A 60 0.09 3.26 8.14
CA VAL A 60 -0.23 1.91 8.61
C VAL A 60 0.62 1.55 9.83
N GLY A 61 1.92 1.84 9.80
CA GLY A 61 2.80 1.63 10.94
C GLY A 61 2.36 2.42 12.17
N ALA A 62 2.03 3.71 12.00
CA ALA A 62 1.50 4.55 13.07
C ALA A 62 0.15 4.03 13.61
N TYR A 63 -0.75 3.60 12.73
CA TYR A 63 -2.05 3.02 13.11
C TYR A 63 -1.89 1.72 13.90
N LEU A 64 -0.97 0.83 13.50
CA LEU A 64 -0.71 -0.42 14.20
C LEU A 64 -0.11 -0.19 15.59
N ILE A 65 0.79 0.79 15.74
CA ILE A 65 1.32 1.20 17.05
C ILE A 65 0.19 1.72 17.94
N ARG A 66 -0.66 2.60 17.38
CA ARG A 66 -1.80 3.16 18.11
C ARG A 66 -2.82 2.08 18.53
N ALA A 67 -3.15 1.16 17.64
CA ALA A 67 -4.08 0.07 17.93
C ALA A 67 -3.54 -0.88 18.99
N LYS A 68 -2.21 -1.03 19.10
CA LYS A 68 -1.57 -1.79 20.19
C LYS A 68 -1.67 -1.09 21.54
N ASP A 69 -1.58 0.25 21.58
CA ASP A 69 -1.65 1.03 22.82
C ASP A 69 -3.08 1.12 23.39
N ASP A 70 -4.13 1.09 22.55
CA ASP A 70 -5.52 1.06 23.02
C ASP A 70 -5.92 -0.31 23.64
N ASP A 71 -5.09 -1.36 23.45
CA ASP A 71 -5.28 -2.72 24.00
C ASP A 71 -4.50 -2.94 25.35
N ALA A 72 -3.77 -1.95 25.88
CA ALA A 72 -2.94 -2.01 27.10
C ALA A 72 -3.52 -1.23 28.30
#